data_AF-A0A401FYE2-F1
#
_entry.id   AF-A0A401FYE2-F1
#
_cell.length_a   1.000
_cell.length_b   1.000
_cell.length_c   1.000
_cell.angle_alpha   90.00
_cell.angle_beta   90.00
_cell.angle_gamma   90.00
#
_symmetry.space_group_name_H-M   'P 1'
#
loop_
_entity.id
_entity.type
_entity.pdbx_description
1 polymer ?
#
loop_
_entity_poly.entity_id
_entity_poly.type
_entity_poly.pdbx_seq_one_letter_code
_entity_poly.pdbx_strand_id
1 'polypeptide(L)'
;MGPSVTRNAGIIGKDVSLSLEHLGNMRPSTVLYHVTARLLYTKWRDPGEDPKLHLFGQLKRITRQWLDTCLVCKGGTHPAQLMYQELADMACERITAGITRSMADEAPVRAVLDPYNPAGSTLHVNFNTSERSRWETDARLCHINWVILDSDWEAEFCRVAEAHPKVRAYVKNHNLGFEIPYRYGSQMRTYLPDFIVLPDDGHDDPLHLIMEIKGYRREDAKIKKETMENYWVPGVNNHGQYGRWAFAEFRDVFEMGNDFGARVEAEFARMIGQAVSDKR
;
A
#
# COMPACT_ATOMS: atom_id res chain seq x y z
N MET A 1 -31.67 23.04 -16.13
CA MET A 1 -31.56 22.02 -17.21
C MET A 1 -30.31 21.19 -16.93
N GLY A 2 -30.31 20.02 -16.30
CA GLY A 2 -31.27 19.30 -15.47
C GLY A 2 -30.45 18.51 -14.42
N PRO A 3 -31.03 18.06 -13.30
CA PRO A 3 -30.29 17.31 -12.29
C PRO A 3 -29.91 15.94 -12.87
N SER A 4 -28.62 15.68 -13.02
CA SER A 4 -28.10 14.38 -13.42
C SER A 4 -28.36 13.38 -12.29
N VAL A 5 -29.49 12.68 -12.38
CA VAL A 5 -29.80 11.51 -11.57
C VAL A 5 -28.99 10.35 -12.13
N THR A 6 -27.81 10.11 -11.56
CA THR A 6 -27.03 8.91 -11.87
C THR A 6 -27.65 7.73 -11.13
N ARG A 7 -28.42 6.90 -11.85
CA ARG A 7 -28.86 5.58 -11.37
C ARG A 7 -27.73 4.58 -11.57
N ASN A 8 -27.12 4.14 -10.47
CA ASN A 8 -26.26 2.96 -10.49
C ASN A 8 -26.98 1.85 -9.72
N ALA A 9 -27.59 0.91 -10.45
CA ALA A 9 -28.31 -0.21 -9.88
C ALA A 9 -27.35 -1.39 -9.71
N GLY A 10 -26.74 -1.50 -8.53
CA GLY A 10 -26.05 -2.72 -8.11
C GLY A 10 -27.04 -3.66 -7.44
N ILE A 11 -27.44 -4.71 -8.16
CA ILE A 11 -28.30 -5.79 -7.66
C ILE A 11 -27.67 -6.41 -6.41
N ILE A 12 -28.37 -6.34 -5.26
CA ILE A 12 -28.62 -7.39 -4.26
C ILE A 12 -29.60 -6.82 -3.20
N GLY A 13 -30.84 -7.34 -3.19
CA GLY A 13 -31.56 -7.68 -1.94
C GLY A 13 -31.99 -6.60 -0.96
N LYS A 14 -32.28 -5.37 -1.39
CA LYS A 14 -33.32 -4.45 -0.85
C LYS A 14 -33.15 -3.10 -1.56
N ASP A 15 -34.14 -2.72 -2.35
CA ASP A 15 -34.27 -1.36 -2.87
C ASP A 15 -34.47 -0.41 -1.70
N VAL A 16 -33.38 0.20 -1.23
CA VAL A 16 -33.45 1.44 -0.47
C VAL A 16 -32.77 2.47 -1.36
N SER A 17 -33.58 3.33 -1.98
CA SER A 17 -33.11 4.58 -2.55
C SER A 17 -32.43 5.37 -1.45
N LEU A 18 -31.10 5.23 -1.35
CA LEU A 18 -30.26 5.96 -0.41
C LEU A 18 -30.12 7.40 -0.90
N SER A 19 -31.18 8.20 -0.75
CA SER A 19 -31.04 9.65 -0.79
C SER A 19 -30.25 10.11 0.45
N LEU A 20 -29.39 11.11 0.27
CA LEU A 20 -28.54 11.69 1.33
C LEU A 20 -29.33 12.08 2.60
N GLU A 21 -30.59 12.48 2.45
CA GLU A 21 -31.48 12.87 3.55
C GLU A 21 -31.86 11.71 4.50
N HIS A 22 -31.80 10.45 4.04
CA HIS A 22 -32.19 9.29 4.86
C HIS A 22 -31.06 8.76 5.76
N LEU A 23 -29.81 9.17 5.51
CA LEU A 23 -28.65 8.66 6.24
C LEU A 23 -28.48 9.30 7.62
N GLY A 24 -28.83 10.57 7.79
CA GLY A 24 -28.64 11.31 9.05
C GLY A 24 -29.39 10.73 10.26
N ASN A 25 -30.49 10.00 10.03
CA ASN A 25 -31.33 9.42 11.08
C ASN A 25 -31.04 7.93 11.36
N MET A 26 -30.01 7.35 10.73
CA MET A 26 -29.72 5.94 10.90
C MET A 26 -29.12 5.63 12.28
N ARG A 27 -29.70 4.64 12.98
CA ARG A 27 -29.19 4.20 14.28
C ARG A 27 -27.77 3.65 14.13
N PRO A 28 -26.83 3.97 15.05
CA PRO A 28 -25.47 3.43 15.01
C PRO A 28 -25.41 1.89 14.98
N SER A 29 -26.36 1.23 15.66
CA SER A 29 -26.50 -0.23 15.65
C SER A 29 -26.79 -0.80 14.25
N THR A 30 -27.52 -0.04 13.42
CA THR A 30 -27.84 -0.42 12.04
C THR A 30 -26.59 -0.33 11.18
N VAL A 31 -25.84 0.78 11.27
CA VAL A 31 -24.55 0.93 10.58
C VAL A 31 -23.60 -0.20 10.98
N LEU A 32 -23.43 -0.44 12.28
CA LEU A 32 -22.61 -1.53 12.81
C LEU A 32 -23.01 -2.88 12.20
N TYR A 33 -24.31 -3.20 12.18
CA TYR A 33 -24.80 -4.46 11.62
C TYR A 33 -24.46 -4.58 10.14
N HIS A 34 -24.71 -3.54 9.33
CA HIS A 34 -24.47 -3.57 7.90
C HIS A 34 -22.98 -3.64 7.54
N VAL A 35 -22.12 -2.89 8.24
CA VAL A 35 -20.67 -2.97 8.05
C VAL A 35 -20.16 -4.36 8.46
N THR A 36 -20.65 -4.92 9.57
CA THR A 36 -20.29 -6.28 10.00
C THR A 36 -20.74 -7.33 8.98
N ALA A 37 -21.96 -7.21 8.46
CA ALA A 37 -22.47 -8.11 7.44
C ALA A 37 -21.64 -8.01 6.17
N ARG A 38 -21.32 -6.78 5.72
CA ARG A 38 -20.46 -6.58 4.55
C ARG A 38 -19.09 -7.23 4.76
N LEU A 39 -18.45 -6.98 5.89
CA LEU A 39 -17.16 -7.57 6.28
C LEU A 39 -17.21 -9.10 6.22
N LEU A 40 -18.24 -9.71 6.79
CA LEU A 40 -18.40 -11.16 6.77
C LEU A 40 -18.52 -11.69 5.33
N TYR A 41 -19.42 -11.10 4.54
CA TYR A 41 -19.76 -11.61 3.20
C TYR A 41 -18.68 -11.35 2.15
N THR A 42 -17.83 -10.35 2.34
CA THR A 42 -16.78 -9.98 1.36
C THR A 42 -15.37 -10.37 1.77
N LYS A 43 -15.09 -10.52 3.07
CA LYS A 43 -13.73 -10.80 3.59
C LYS A 43 -13.60 -12.14 4.30
N TRP A 44 -14.66 -12.63 4.92
CA TRP A 44 -14.64 -13.84 5.74
C TRP A 44 -15.52 -14.94 5.13
N ARG A 45 -15.29 -15.17 3.84
CA ARG A 45 -15.97 -16.13 2.99
C ARG A 45 -14.95 -16.73 2.02
N ASP A 46 -14.90 -18.06 1.93
CA ASP A 46 -14.01 -18.73 0.98
C ASP A 46 -14.61 -18.67 -0.43
N PRO A 47 -13.78 -18.62 -1.50
CA PRO A 47 -14.28 -18.53 -2.87
C PRO A 47 -15.23 -19.67 -3.21
N GLY A 48 -16.48 -19.34 -3.56
CA GLY A 48 -17.51 -20.33 -3.93
C GLY A 48 -18.27 -20.97 -2.75
N GLU A 49 -17.87 -20.72 -1.50
CA GLU A 49 -18.53 -21.27 -0.31
C GLU A 49 -19.57 -20.32 0.29
N ASP A 50 -20.34 -20.75 1.29
CA ASP A 50 -21.24 -19.88 2.05
C ASP A 50 -20.48 -19.00 3.08
N PRO A 51 -21.02 -17.83 3.46
CA PRO A 51 -20.41 -16.98 4.49
C PRO A 51 -20.34 -17.69 5.85
N LYS A 52 -19.25 -17.47 6.58
CA LYS A 52 -18.99 -18.09 7.89
C LYS A 52 -19.81 -17.43 9.01
N LEU A 53 -21.13 -17.61 9.00
CA LEU A 53 -22.09 -16.90 9.89
C LEU A 53 -21.76 -17.01 11.40
N HIS A 54 -21.10 -18.09 11.83
CA HIS A 54 -20.64 -18.25 13.22
C HIS A 54 -19.63 -17.18 13.66
N LEU A 55 -18.93 -16.52 12.72
CA LEU A 55 -17.99 -15.44 13.01
C LEU A 55 -18.69 -14.08 13.23
N PHE A 56 -19.98 -13.95 12.90
CA PHE A 56 -20.67 -12.65 12.91
C PHE A 56 -20.58 -11.93 14.26
N GLY A 57 -20.76 -12.66 15.38
CA GLY A 57 -20.67 -12.08 16.71
C GLY A 57 -19.28 -11.53 17.05
N GLN A 58 -18.23 -12.25 16.64
CA GLN A 58 -16.84 -11.85 16.85
C GLN A 58 -16.50 -10.64 15.99
N LEU A 59 -16.85 -10.68 14.70
CA LEU A 59 -16.65 -9.57 13.76
C LEU A 59 -17.44 -8.33 14.19
N LYS A 60 -18.65 -8.47 14.75
CA LYS A 60 -19.43 -7.34 15.26
C LYS A 60 -18.72 -6.63 16.40
N ARG A 61 -18.05 -7.36 17.29
CA ARG A 61 -17.27 -6.77 18.40
C ARG A 61 -16.09 -5.97 17.86
N ILE A 62 -15.35 -6.53 16.92
CA ILE A 62 -14.20 -5.87 16.28
C ILE A 62 -14.65 -4.64 15.48
N THR A 63 -15.72 -4.78 14.69
CA THR A 63 -16.28 -3.69 13.89
C THR A 63 -16.75 -2.55 14.78
N ARG A 64 -17.36 -2.85 15.94
CA ARG A 64 -17.74 -1.83 16.92
C ARG A 64 -16.51 -1.10 17.45
N GLN A 65 -15.49 -1.83 17.89
CA GLN A 65 -14.25 -1.21 18.35
C GLN A 65 -13.67 -0.27 17.29
N TRP A 66 -13.59 -0.72 16.03
CA TRP A 66 -13.10 0.13 14.94
C TRP A 66 -13.96 1.38 14.70
N LEU A 67 -15.29 1.26 14.73
CA LEU A 67 -16.19 2.41 14.60
C LEU A 67 -16.01 3.41 15.74
N ASP A 68 -15.78 2.92 16.96
CA ASP A 68 -15.69 3.76 18.15
C ASP A 68 -14.30 4.43 18.29
N THR A 69 -13.23 3.76 17.84
CA THR A 69 -11.84 4.23 18.08
C THR A 69 -11.10 4.70 16.84
N CYS A 70 -11.48 4.24 15.65
CA CYS A 70 -10.73 4.48 14.41
C CYS A 70 -11.48 5.35 13.40
N LEU A 71 -12.82 5.32 13.38
CA LEU A 71 -13.61 6.14 12.46
C LEU A 71 -13.68 7.59 12.96
N VAL A 72 -13.03 8.50 12.25
CA VAL A 72 -13.10 9.94 12.51
C VAL A 72 -13.86 10.64 11.38
N CYS A 73 -15.07 11.11 11.68
CA CYS A 73 -15.86 11.91 10.75
C CYS A 73 -15.48 13.40 10.86
N LYS A 74 -15.08 14.02 9.76
CA LYS A 74 -14.72 15.45 9.65
C LYS A 74 -15.61 16.18 8.64
N GLY A 75 -15.77 17.50 8.78
CA GLY A 75 -16.46 18.32 7.76
C GLY A 75 -17.93 17.95 7.55
N GLY A 76 -18.68 17.69 8.62
CA GLY A 76 -20.11 17.33 8.54
C GLY A 76 -20.40 15.89 8.08
N THR A 77 -19.36 15.07 7.88
CA THR A 77 -19.52 13.62 7.64
C THR A 77 -20.06 12.92 8.88
N HIS A 78 -20.68 11.75 8.69
CA HIS A 78 -21.25 10.96 9.78
C HIS A 78 -21.18 9.45 9.47
N PRO A 79 -21.16 8.57 10.50
CA PRO A 79 -20.98 7.12 10.29
C PRO A 79 -21.96 6.46 9.32
N ALA A 80 -23.18 6.99 9.20
CA ALA A 80 -24.17 6.47 8.26
C ALA A 80 -23.72 6.53 6.78
N GLN A 81 -22.70 7.33 6.44
CA GLN A 81 -22.10 7.28 5.10
C GLN A 81 -21.43 5.94 4.78
N LEU A 82 -21.09 5.13 5.78
CA LEU A 82 -20.64 3.75 5.55
C LEU A 82 -21.73 2.84 4.96
N MET A 83 -22.96 3.32 4.76
CA MET A 83 -23.96 2.64 3.94
C MET A 83 -23.68 2.75 2.45
N TYR A 84 -22.87 3.71 2.01
CA TYR A 84 -22.31 3.71 0.66
C TYR A 84 -21.33 2.55 0.54
N GLN A 85 -21.59 1.66 -0.42
CA GLN A 85 -20.85 0.40 -0.55
C GLN A 85 -19.33 0.61 -0.65
N GLU A 86 -18.88 1.63 -1.38
CA GLU A 86 -17.46 1.93 -1.52
C GLU A 86 -16.82 2.28 -0.17
N LEU A 87 -17.46 3.12 0.64
CA LEU A 87 -16.98 3.48 1.97
C LEU A 87 -17.05 2.29 2.94
N ALA A 88 -18.10 1.47 2.82
CA ALA A 88 -18.23 0.22 3.57
C ALA A 88 -17.07 -0.73 3.25
N ASP A 89 -16.75 -0.91 1.96
CA ASP A 89 -15.68 -1.79 1.49
C ASP A 89 -14.33 -1.28 1.99
N MET A 90 -14.05 0.03 1.89
CA MET A 90 -12.85 0.64 2.47
C MET A 90 -12.74 0.45 3.99
N ALA A 91 -13.84 0.53 4.73
CA ALA A 91 -13.85 0.23 6.16
C ALA A 91 -13.55 -1.25 6.43
N CYS A 92 -14.13 -2.16 5.65
CA CYS A 92 -13.88 -3.60 5.74
C CYS A 92 -12.41 -3.94 5.44
N GLU A 93 -11.77 -3.29 4.47
CA GLU A 93 -10.32 -3.43 4.22
C GLU A 93 -9.51 -3.07 5.45
N ARG A 94 -9.77 -1.89 6.04
CA ARG A 94 -9.00 -1.41 7.21
C ARG A 94 -9.19 -2.32 8.43
N ILE A 95 -10.41 -2.79 8.68
CA ILE A 95 -10.69 -3.74 9.76
C ILE A 95 -9.92 -5.05 9.51
N THR A 96 -9.98 -5.57 8.29
CA THR A 96 -9.28 -6.82 7.92
C THR A 96 -7.77 -6.66 8.06
N ALA A 97 -7.19 -5.55 7.61
CA ALA A 97 -5.76 -5.27 7.77
C ALA A 97 -5.34 -5.23 9.25
N GLY A 98 -6.16 -4.65 10.12
CA GLY A 98 -5.94 -4.68 11.56
C GLY A 98 -5.95 -6.10 12.15
N ILE A 99 -6.91 -6.93 11.74
CA ILE A 99 -6.98 -8.34 12.17
C ILE A 99 -5.74 -9.12 11.68
N THR A 100 -5.42 -9.03 10.39
CA THR A 100 -4.24 -9.69 9.80
C THR A 100 -2.96 -9.30 10.53
N ARG A 101 -2.77 -8.01 10.81
CA ARG A 101 -1.60 -7.51 11.55
C ARG A 101 -1.51 -8.12 12.95
N SER A 102 -2.64 -8.27 13.65
CA SER A 102 -2.69 -8.87 14.98
C SER A 102 -2.40 -10.38 15.01
N MET A 103 -2.52 -11.04 13.86
CA MET A 103 -2.34 -12.49 13.72
C MET A 103 -1.02 -12.87 13.02
N ALA A 104 -0.13 -11.91 12.78
CA ALA A 104 1.08 -12.13 11.97
C ALA A 104 1.95 -13.30 12.47
N ASP A 105 2.00 -13.53 13.78
CA ASP A 105 2.80 -14.60 14.40
C ASP A 105 2.08 -15.97 14.38
N GLU A 106 0.75 -15.99 14.49
CA GLU A 106 -0.06 -17.23 14.58
C GLU A 106 -0.49 -17.77 13.21
N ALA A 107 -0.80 -16.86 12.28
CA ALA A 107 -1.29 -17.15 10.94
C ALA A 107 -0.53 -16.28 9.92
N PRO A 108 0.74 -16.62 9.63
CA PRO A 108 1.60 -15.81 8.78
C PRO A 108 1.03 -15.69 7.37
N VAL A 109 1.05 -14.47 6.83
CA VAL A 109 0.68 -14.20 5.43
C VAL A 109 1.62 -14.98 4.51
N ARG A 110 1.06 -15.68 3.52
CA ARG A 110 1.81 -16.42 2.51
C ARG A 110 1.64 -15.78 1.13
N ALA A 111 2.74 -15.57 0.43
CA ALA A 111 2.70 -15.13 -0.96
C ALA A 111 2.19 -16.26 -1.87
N VAL A 112 1.31 -15.91 -2.80
CA VAL A 112 0.95 -16.75 -3.94
C VAL A 112 1.66 -16.18 -5.15
N LEU A 113 2.56 -16.96 -5.73
CA LEU A 113 3.43 -16.53 -6.81
C LEU A 113 2.79 -16.80 -8.17
N ASP A 114 3.23 -16.05 -9.19
CA ASP A 114 3.00 -16.43 -10.58
C ASP A 114 3.71 -17.76 -10.86
N PRO A 115 3.00 -18.81 -11.31
CA PRO A 115 3.59 -20.14 -11.51
C PRO A 115 4.60 -20.20 -12.66
N TYR A 116 4.60 -19.23 -13.58
CA TYR A 116 5.48 -19.20 -14.74
C TYR A 116 6.61 -18.19 -14.60
N ASN A 117 6.33 -17.01 -14.03
CA ASN A 117 7.30 -15.93 -13.86
C ASN A 117 7.42 -15.47 -12.39
N PRO A 118 7.91 -16.34 -11.49
CA PRO A 118 7.95 -16.04 -10.05
C PRO A 118 9.07 -15.07 -9.65
N ALA A 119 10.01 -14.74 -10.54
CA ALA A 119 11.12 -13.83 -10.29
C ALA A 119 11.45 -12.98 -11.52
N GLY A 120 11.93 -11.75 -11.28
CA GLY A 120 12.40 -10.82 -12.31
C GLY A 120 13.89 -10.51 -12.17
N SER A 121 14.48 -9.89 -13.19
CA SER A 121 15.87 -9.45 -13.19
C SER A 121 16.06 -8.19 -14.02
N THR A 122 16.91 -7.27 -13.55
CA THR A 122 17.30 -6.07 -14.30
C THR A 122 18.07 -6.41 -15.59
N LEU A 123 18.62 -7.63 -15.71
CA LEU A 123 19.33 -8.10 -16.90
C LEU A 123 18.46 -8.05 -18.17
N HIS A 124 17.14 -8.20 -18.02
CA HIS A 124 16.20 -8.24 -19.12
C HIS A 124 15.57 -6.87 -19.42
N VAL A 125 15.95 -5.82 -18.70
CA VAL A 125 15.41 -4.47 -18.91
C VAL A 125 16.14 -3.80 -20.05
N ASN A 126 15.43 -3.61 -21.16
CA ASN A 126 15.90 -2.88 -22.32
C ASN A 126 14.72 -2.23 -23.04
N PHE A 127 14.78 -0.91 -23.19
CA PHE A 127 13.76 -0.14 -23.91
C PHE A 127 14.36 1.16 -24.45
N ASN A 128 13.72 1.69 -25.50
CA ASN A 128 14.04 3.01 -26.03
C ASN A 128 13.05 4.04 -25.47
N THR A 129 13.52 5.25 -25.19
CA THR A 129 12.67 6.36 -24.76
C THR A 129 13.15 7.68 -25.35
N SER A 130 12.21 8.60 -25.59
CA SER A 130 12.48 9.99 -25.98
C SER A 130 12.51 10.94 -24.79
N GLU A 131 12.29 10.43 -23.57
CA GLU A 131 12.25 11.25 -22.36
C GLU A 131 13.60 11.92 -22.10
N ARG A 132 13.56 13.21 -21.81
CA ARG A 132 14.76 14.04 -21.60
C ARG A 132 15.06 14.20 -20.12
N SER A 133 14.06 14.07 -19.26
CA SER A 133 14.23 14.04 -17.81
C SER A 133 14.79 12.68 -17.40
N ARG A 134 16.11 12.60 -17.22
CA ARG A 134 16.81 11.34 -16.93
C ARG A 134 18.08 11.56 -16.12
N TRP A 135 18.43 10.57 -15.31
CA TRP A 135 19.65 10.50 -14.52
C TRP A 135 20.59 9.44 -15.10
N GLU A 136 21.84 9.81 -15.38
CA GLU A 136 22.90 8.87 -15.79
C GLU A 136 23.39 8.14 -14.54
N THR A 137 23.26 6.82 -14.51
CA THR A 137 23.59 6.06 -13.32
C THR A 137 25.07 5.70 -13.24
N ASP A 138 25.57 5.54 -12.01
CA ASP A 138 26.85 4.91 -11.75
C ASP A 138 26.75 3.40 -12.03
N ALA A 139 27.46 2.95 -13.07
CA ALA A 139 27.50 1.55 -13.48
C ALA A 139 28.01 0.57 -12.41
N ARG A 140 28.64 1.09 -11.33
CA ARG A 140 29.05 0.28 -10.17
C ARG A 140 27.87 -0.05 -9.24
N LEU A 141 26.80 0.74 -9.30
CA LEU A 141 25.66 0.68 -8.38
C LEU A 141 24.34 0.35 -9.09
N CYS A 142 24.23 0.56 -10.41
CA CYS A 142 23.02 0.26 -11.17
C CYS A 142 23.35 -0.41 -12.50
N HIS A 143 22.62 -1.48 -12.83
CA HIS A 143 22.76 -2.16 -14.12
C HIS A 143 22.12 -1.37 -15.29
N ILE A 144 21.17 -0.49 -15.00
CA ILE A 144 20.45 0.31 -16.00
C ILE A 144 21.14 1.66 -16.11
N ASN A 145 21.63 2.00 -17.31
CA ASN A 145 22.42 3.20 -17.58
C ASN A 145 21.66 4.53 -17.41
N TRP A 146 20.33 4.52 -17.58
CA TRP A 146 19.50 5.71 -17.43
C TRP A 146 18.27 5.43 -16.56
N VAL A 147 18.12 6.21 -15.51
CA VAL A 147 16.87 6.30 -14.75
C VAL A 147 16.02 7.40 -15.38
N ILE A 148 14.80 7.06 -15.79
CA ILE A 148 13.83 8.04 -16.31
C ILE A 148 13.14 8.71 -15.14
N LEU A 149 13.12 10.04 -15.10
CA LEU A 149 12.69 10.81 -13.94
C LEU A 149 11.28 11.37 -14.16
N ASP A 150 10.39 11.08 -13.22
CA ASP A 150 9.02 11.60 -13.15
C ASP A 150 8.93 12.83 -12.23
N SER A 151 9.98 13.11 -11.45
CA SER A 151 10.09 14.33 -10.63
C SER A 151 11.53 14.68 -10.25
N ASP A 152 11.75 15.93 -9.85
CA ASP A 152 13.05 16.40 -9.33
C ASP A 152 13.48 15.66 -8.05
N TRP A 153 12.53 15.15 -7.26
CA TRP A 153 12.80 14.37 -6.05
C TRP A 153 13.49 13.04 -6.36
N GLU A 154 13.18 12.42 -7.49
CA GLU A 154 13.83 11.19 -7.90
C GLU A 154 15.28 11.43 -8.36
N ALA A 155 15.54 12.59 -8.96
CA ALA A 155 16.90 12.99 -9.35
C ALA A 155 17.77 13.15 -8.11
N GLU A 156 17.26 13.84 -7.09
CA GLU A 156 17.96 14.00 -5.83
C GLU A 156 18.14 12.68 -5.10
N PHE A 157 17.12 11.83 -5.11
CA PHE A 157 17.24 10.48 -4.56
C PHE A 157 18.38 9.70 -5.23
N CYS A 158 18.50 9.75 -6.57
CA CYS A 158 19.62 9.10 -7.26
C CYS A 158 20.97 9.67 -6.80
N ARG A 159 21.12 11.00 -6.73
CA ARG A 159 22.33 11.66 -6.22
C ARG A 159 22.73 11.16 -4.83
N VAL A 160 21.75 11.08 -3.92
CA VAL A 160 21.97 10.65 -2.54
C VAL A 160 22.26 9.16 -2.45
N ALA A 161 21.52 8.34 -3.18
CA ALA A 161 21.74 6.89 -3.20
C ALA A 161 23.14 6.54 -3.71
N GLU A 162 23.62 7.18 -4.77
CA GLU A 162 24.96 6.94 -5.33
C GLU A 162 26.09 7.45 -4.43
N ALA A 163 25.85 8.50 -3.65
CA ALA A 163 26.83 9.03 -2.71
C ALA A 163 26.86 8.27 -1.36
N HIS A 164 25.81 7.52 -1.02
CA HIS A 164 25.66 6.93 0.30
C HIS A 164 26.54 5.68 0.47
N PRO A 165 27.45 5.62 1.46
CA PRO A 165 28.46 4.56 1.57
C PRO A 165 27.89 3.18 1.85
N LYS A 166 26.64 3.11 2.36
CA LYS A 166 25.93 1.84 2.57
C LYS A 166 25.01 1.45 1.40
N VAL A 167 25.02 2.12 0.26
CA VAL A 167 24.23 1.65 -0.89
C VAL A 167 25.13 0.77 -1.75
N ARG A 168 24.76 -0.51 -1.90
CA ARG A 168 25.48 -1.47 -2.75
C ARG A 168 24.97 -1.43 -4.18
N ALA A 169 23.65 -1.30 -4.32
CA ALA A 169 23.00 -1.15 -5.60
C ALA A 169 21.65 -0.48 -5.46
N TYR A 170 21.12 0.07 -6.54
CA TYR A 170 19.76 0.55 -6.62
C TYR A 170 19.23 0.44 -8.05
N VAL A 171 17.91 0.46 -8.21
CA VAL A 171 17.27 0.48 -9.53
C VAL A 171 15.91 1.17 -9.44
N LYS A 172 15.56 1.96 -10.47
CA LYS A 172 14.20 2.48 -10.63
C LYS A 172 13.32 1.38 -11.21
N ASN A 173 12.11 1.23 -10.68
CA ASN A 173 11.09 0.35 -11.22
C ASN A 173 10.40 0.97 -12.45
N HIS A 174 11.17 1.15 -13.51
CA HIS A 174 10.68 1.63 -14.79
C HIS A 174 10.87 0.53 -15.83
N ASN A 175 9.78 -0.01 -16.37
CA ASN A 175 9.78 -1.21 -17.23
C ASN A 175 10.45 -2.45 -16.62
N LEU A 176 10.54 -2.52 -15.29
CA LEU A 176 11.10 -3.67 -14.57
C LEU A 176 10.05 -4.79 -14.37
N GLY A 177 8.76 -4.44 -14.42
CA GLY A 177 7.67 -5.38 -14.16
C GLY A 177 7.52 -5.73 -12.67
N PHE A 178 8.06 -4.91 -11.77
CA PHE A 178 7.90 -5.12 -10.34
C PHE A 178 6.56 -4.53 -9.86
N GLU A 179 5.55 -5.40 -9.84
CA GLU A 179 4.15 -5.04 -9.59
C GLU A 179 3.65 -5.56 -8.24
N ILE A 180 3.02 -4.69 -7.46
CA ILE A 180 2.36 -5.05 -6.21
C ILE A 180 0.85 -4.99 -6.41
N PRO A 181 0.14 -6.13 -6.46
CA PRO A 181 -1.32 -6.12 -6.50
C PRO A 181 -1.87 -5.66 -5.15
N TYR A 182 -2.84 -4.75 -5.18
CA TYR A 182 -3.55 -4.29 -4.00
C TYR A 182 -5.04 -4.08 -4.29
N ARG A 183 -5.84 -3.99 -3.23
CA ARG A 183 -7.27 -3.74 -3.33
C ARG A 183 -7.59 -2.33 -2.84
N TYR A 184 -8.29 -1.56 -3.67
CA TYR A 184 -8.81 -0.24 -3.33
C TYR A 184 -10.34 -0.27 -3.38
N GLY A 185 -10.98 -0.35 -2.21
CA GLY A 185 -12.42 -0.60 -2.12
C GLY A 185 -12.77 -1.94 -2.79
N SER A 186 -13.58 -1.90 -3.84
CA SER A 186 -13.98 -3.09 -4.62
C SER A 186 -13.09 -3.38 -5.83
N GLN A 187 -12.10 -2.53 -6.14
CA GLN A 187 -11.26 -2.65 -7.33
C GLN A 187 -9.91 -3.29 -7.00
N MET A 188 -9.47 -4.23 -7.83
CA MET A 188 -8.08 -4.66 -7.88
C MET A 188 -7.28 -3.62 -8.65
N ARG A 189 -6.14 -3.20 -8.10
CA ARG A 189 -5.22 -2.23 -8.70
C ARG A 189 -3.79 -2.73 -8.57
N THR A 190 -2.94 -2.21 -9.43
CA THR A 190 -1.50 -2.46 -9.38
C THR A 190 -0.78 -1.23 -8.84
N TYR A 191 0.09 -1.44 -7.87
CA TYR A 191 1.02 -0.46 -7.35
C TYR A 191 2.41 -0.74 -7.92
N LEU A 192 2.98 0.29 -8.54
CA LEU A 192 4.37 0.30 -9.00
C LEU A 192 5.15 1.20 -8.03
N PRO A 193 5.98 0.65 -7.13
CA PRO A 193 6.85 1.45 -6.29
C PRO A 193 7.97 2.08 -7.11
N ASP A 194 8.55 3.18 -6.65
CA ASP A 194 9.52 3.93 -7.46
C ASP A 194 10.89 3.25 -7.59
N PHE A 195 11.50 2.83 -6.47
CA PHE A 195 12.87 2.28 -6.45
C PHE A 195 12.99 1.00 -5.61
N ILE A 196 14.01 0.22 -5.92
CA ILE A 196 14.55 -0.84 -5.06
C ILE A 196 16.00 -0.50 -4.75
N VAL A 197 16.37 -0.51 -3.47
CA VAL A 197 17.73 -0.26 -2.97
C VAL A 197 18.23 -1.49 -2.25
N LEU A 198 19.50 -1.84 -2.47
CA LEU A 198 20.22 -2.84 -1.70
C LEU A 198 21.19 -2.14 -0.73
N PRO A 199 20.76 -1.86 0.51
CA PRO A 199 21.68 -1.38 1.53
C PRO A 199 22.68 -2.46 1.97
N ASP A 200 23.88 -2.02 2.32
CA ASP A 200 24.84 -2.78 3.10
C ASP A 200 24.46 -2.71 4.58
N ASP A 201 23.95 -3.83 5.07
CA ASP A 201 23.58 -4.03 6.46
C ASP A 201 24.48 -5.04 7.19
N GLY A 202 25.59 -5.43 6.55
CA GLY A 202 26.57 -6.37 7.09
C GLY A 202 26.14 -7.83 7.07
N HIS A 203 25.01 -8.16 6.44
CA HIS A 203 24.57 -9.54 6.23
C HIS A 203 24.94 -10.05 4.83
N ASP A 204 25.18 -11.36 4.72
CA ASP A 204 25.50 -12.01 3.44
C ASP A 204 24.28 -12.07 2.50
N ASP A 205 23.08 -12.25 3.05
CA ASP A 205 21.83 -12.23 2.31
C ASP A 205 21.33 -10.78 2.16
N PRO A 206 21.21 -10.22 0.95
CA PRO A 206 20.91 -8.80 0.78
C PRO A 206 19.49 -8.44 1.21
N LEU A 207 19.35 -7.29 1.87
CA LEU A 207 18.06 -6.64 2.11
C LEU A 207 17.63 -5.88 0.85
N HIS A 208 16.43 -6.15 0.35
CA HIS A 208 15.77 -5.40 -0.71
C HIS A 208 14.85 -4.36 -0.07
N LEU A 209 15.28 -3.11 -0.09
CA LEU A 209 14.48 -1.99 0.40
C LEU A 209 13.69 -1.37 -0.74
N ILE A 210 12.37 -1.58 -0.73
CA ILE A 210 11.46 -0.90 -1.64
C ILE A 210 11.30 0.53 -1.14
N MET A 211 11.60 1.49 -2.01
CA MET A 211 11.57 2.91 -1.72
C MET A 211 10.52 3.61 -2.58
N GLU A 212 9.56 4.25 -1.92
CA GLU A 212 8.57 5.10 -2.57
C GLU A 212 8.91 6.57 -2.35
N ILE A 213 9.08 7.33 -3.43
CA ILE A 213 9.34 8.77 -3.39
C ILE A 213 8.00 9.51 -3.39
N LYS A 214 7.61 10.02 -2.22
CA LYS A 214 6.34 10.74 -2.03
C LYS A 214 6.53 12.22 -1.78
N GLY A 215 5.94 13.03 -2.66
CA GLY A 215 5.44 14.36 -2.30
C GLY A 215 4.09 14.29 -1.54
N TYR A 216 3.30 15.37 -1.59
CA TYR A 216 2.05 15.56 -0.84
C TYR A 216 1.09 14.34 -0.83
N ARG A 217 0.58 14.00 0.36
CA ARG A 217 -0.25 12.79 0.59
C ARG A 217 -1.71 12.93 0.15
N ARG A 218 -2.19 11.95 -0.63
CA ARG A 218 -3.62 11.60 -0.81
C ARG A 218 -3.94 10.26 -0.12
N GLU A 219 -5.23 9.98 0.07
CA GLU A 219 -5.71 8.77 0.78
C GLU A 219 -5.19 7.45 0.15
N ASP A 220 -5.01 7.41 -1.17
CA ASP A 220 -4.41 6.27 -1.90
C ASP A 220 -3.04 5.85 -1.36
N ALA A 221 -2.24 6.78 -0.83
CA ALA A 221 -0.92 6.48 -0.28
C ALA A 221 -1.00 5.58 0.96
N LYS A 222 -2.04 5.74 1.80
CA LYS A 222 -2.18 4.94 3.02
C LYS A 222 -2.46 3.47 2.71
N ILE A 223 -3.30 3.20 1.72
CA ILE A 223 -3.66 1.83 1.33
C ILE A 223 -2.46 1.11 0.71
N LYS A 224 -1.65 1.80 -0.11
CA LYS A 224 -0.40 1.25 -0.63
C LYS A 224 0.56 0.86 0.49
N LYS A 225 0.78 1.76 1.46
CA LYS A 225 1.60 1.50 2.65
C LYS A 225 1.08 0.31 3.46
N GLU A 226 -0.22 0.28 3.77
CA GLU A 226 -0.85 -0.82 4.51
C GLU A 226 -0.71 -2.15 3.75
N THR A 227 -0.77 -2.12 2.41
CA THR A 227 -0.57 -3.31 1.59
C THR A 227 0.85 -3.84 1.72
N MET A 228 1.85 -2.95 1.64
CA MET A 228 3.25 -3.32 1.78
C MET A 228 3.56 -3.88 3.17
N GLU A 229 3.15 -3.17 4.22
CA GLU A 229 3.49 -3.51 5.61
C GLU A 229 2.78 -4.76 6.12
N ASN A 230 1.53 -5.00 5.72
CA ASN A 230 0.73 -6.08 6.30
C ASN A 230 0.64 -7.34 5.44
N TYR A 231 0.85 -7.21 4.13
CA TYR A 231 0.63 -8.31 3.19
C TYR A 231 1.86 -8.63 2.38
N TRP A 232 2.35 -7.69 1.58
CA TRP A 232 3.36 -7.99 0.56
C TRP A 232 4.73 -8.30 1.19
N VAL A 233 5.25 -7.41 2.06
CA VAL A 233 6.56 -7.61 2.71
C VAL A 233 6.56 -8.84 3.64
N PRO A 234 5.54 -9.04 4.51
CA PRO A 234 5.45 -10.27 5.29
C PRO A 234 5.33 -11.51 4.40
N GLY A 235 4.50 -11.45 3.36
CA GLY A 235 4.27 -12.58 2.45
C GLY A 235 5.52 -13.06 1.73
N VAL A 236 6.31 -12.15 1.17
CA VAL A 236 7.57 -12.50 0.48
C VAL A 236 8.65 -12.97 1.46
N ASN A 237 8.76 -12.33 2.63
CA ASN A 237 9.73 -12.72 3.65
C ASN A 237 9.42 -14.11 4.24
N ASN A 238 8.15 -14.41 4.50
CA ASN A 238 7.71 -15.72 4.99
C ASN A 238 7.93 -16.85 3.98
N HIS A 239 8.05 -16.52 2.68
CA HIS A 239 8.37 -17.50 1.65
C HIS A 239 9.83 -17.99 1.73
N GLY A 240 10.75 -17.15 2.22
CA GLY A 240 12.15 -17.52 2.49
C GLY A 240 13.06 -17.69 1.26
N GLN A 241 12.52 -17.65 0.04
CA GLN A 241 13.32 -17.89 -1.19
C GLN A 241 13.79 -16.61 -1.90
N TYR A 242 13.21 -15.45 -1.61
CA TYR A 242 13.46 -14.21 -2.35
C TYR A 242 14.31 -13.18 -1.58
N GLY A 243 15.08 -13.64 -0.60
CA GLY A 243 15.85 -12.77 0.28
C GLY A 243 14.98 -11.97 1.26
N ARG A 244 15.60 -10.98 1.91
CA ARG A 244 14.92 -10.11 2.86
C ARG A 244 14.36 -8.89 2.16
N TRP A 245 13.16 -8.48 2.53
CA TRP A 245 12.47 -7.31 2.00
C TRP A 245 12.03 -6.37 3.11
N ALA A 246 12.12 -5.07 2.84
CA ALA A 246 11.59 -3.99 3.66
C ALA A 246 10.93 -2.92 2.77
N PHE A 247 10.09 -2.08 3.35
CA PHE A 247 9.41 -0.98 2.66
C PHE A 247 9.63 0.33 3.41
N ALA A 248 10.01 1.37 2.69
CA ALA A 248 10.12 2.73 3.20
C ALA A 248 9.45 3.73 2.25
N GLU A 249 8.87 4.77 2.84
CA GLU A 249 8.36 5.91 2.09
C GLU A 249 9.29 7.09 2.36
N PHE A 250 9.93 7.60 1.31
CA PHE A 250 10.59 8.87 1.36
C PHE A 250 9.55 9.99 1.40
N ARG A 251 9.38 10.62 2.58
CA ARG A 251 8.31 11.60 2.81
C ARG A 251 8.81 13.01 2.63
N ASP A 252 8.05 13.75 1.83
CA ASP A 252 7.79 15.19 1.88
C ASP A 252 8.64 15.97 2.92
N VAL A 253 9.72 16.57 2.42
CA VAL A 253 10.55 17.58 3.10
C VAL A 253 10.11 19.00 2.68
N PHE A 254 8.85 19.20 2.26
CA PHE A 254 8.38 20.42 1.55
C PHE A 254 8.51 21.75 2.32
N GLU A 255 8.88 21.78 3.61
CA GLU A 255 9.09 23.05 4.32
C GLU A 255 10.50 23.65 4.16
N MET A 256 11.41 23.05 3.39
CA MET A 256 12.84 23.25 3.67
C MET A 256 13.60 23.74 2.43
N GLY A 257 13.94 25.04 2.44
CA GLY A 257 14.64 25.77 1.37
C GLY A 257 16.06 25.28 1.01
N ASN A 258 17.09 26.11 1.20
CA ASN A 258 18.47 25.89 0.67
C ASN A 258 19.25 24.66 1.23
N ASP A 259 18.61 23.76 1.99
CA ASP A 259 19.24 22.65 2.72
C ASP A 259 18.66 21.27 2.30
N PHE A 260 18.11 21.20 1.08
CA PHE A 260 17.39 20.06 0.53
C PHE A 260 18.24 18.77 0.53
N GLY A 261 19.44 18.80 -0.06
CA GLY A 261 20.25 17.59 -0.23
C GLY A 261 20.75 16.97 1.07
N ALA A 262 21.18 17.78 2.04
CA ALA A 262 21.64 17.28 3.34
C ALA A 262 20.51 16.59 4.14
N ARG A 263 19.25 17.03 3.94
CA ARG A 263 18.09 16.44 4.59
C ARG A 263 17.61 15.17 3.90
N VAL A 264 17.70 15.12 2.57
CA VAL A 264 17.51 13.86 1.84
C VAL A 264 18.52 12.83 2.30
N GLU A 265 19.79 13.22 2.44
CA GLU A 265 20.85 12.37 3.00
C GLU A 265 20.52 11.90 4.42
N ALA A 266 20.12 12.81 5.33
CA ALA A 266 19.80 12.45 6.70
C ALA A 266 18.57 11.53 6.81
N GLU A 267 17.51 11.81 6.06
CA GLU A 267 16.27 11.02 6.08
C GLU A 267 16.49 9.64 5.43
N PHE A 268 17.22 9.59 4.32
CA PHE A 268 17.61 8.33 3.70
C PHE A 268 18.50 7.50 4.63
N ALA A 269 19.52 8.11 5.26
CA ALA A 269 20.36 7.44 6.25
C ALA A 269 19.54 6.92 7.45
N ARG A 270 18.54 7.68 7.91
CA ARG A 270 17.59 7.25 8.95
C ARG A 270 16.77 6.06 8.50
N MET A 271 16.26 6.06 7.27
CA MET A 271 15.49 4.94 6.69
C MET A 271 16.33 3.67 6.53
N ILE A 272 17.55 3.79 6.00
CA ILE A 272 18.49 2.68 5.95
C ILE A 272 18.76 2.18 7.38
N GLY A 273 19.04 3.08 8.32
CA GLY A 273 19.25 2.73 9.73
C GLY A 273 18.10 1.93 10.33
N GLN A 274 16.85 2.35 10.11
CA GLN A 274 15.66 1.65 10.59
C GLN A 274 15.44 0.29 9.93
N ALA A 275 15.57 0.24 8.60
CA ALA A 275 15.41 -1.00 7.84
C ALA A 275 16.44 -2.06 8.26
N VAL A 276 17.62 -1.62 8.69
CA VAL A 276 18.68 -2.49 9.24
C VAL A 276 18.46 -2.83 10.71
N SER A 277 17.89 -1.93 11.53
CA SER A 277 17.73 -2.15 12.97
C SER A 277 16.53 -2.99 13.38
N ASP A 278 15.41 -2.91 12.64
CA ASP A 278 14.11 -3.48 13.04
C ASP A 278 14.04 -5.02 13.03
N LYS A 279 15.17 -5.73 12.84
CA LYS A 279 15.22 -7.20 12.82
C LYS A 279 16.40 -7.81 13.59
N ARG A 280 16.91 -7.12 14.63
CA ARG A 280 17.68 -7.78 15.70
C ARG A 280 16.76 -8.50 16.68
#